data_AF-A0A2S4N455-F1
#
_entry.id   AF-A0A2S4N455-F1
#
_cell.length_a   1.000
_cell.length_b   1.000
_cell.length_c   1.000
_cell.angle_alpha   90.00
_cell.angle_beta   90.00
_cell.angle_gamma   90.00
#
_symmetry.space_group_name_H-M   'P 1'
#
loop_
_entity.id
_entity.type
_entity.pdbx_description
1 polymer ?
#
loop_
_entity_poly.entity_id
_entity_poly.type
_entity_poly.pdbx_seq_one_letter_code
_entity_poly.pdbx_strand_id
1 'polypeptide(L)' 'MNKLKLAYLLLIASAILLIINIYNLDFKNLQNGNYWGIASNLLLMIGIIINIRDLKNREENK' A
#
# COMPACT_ATOMS: atom_id res chain seq x y z
N MET A 1 -10.50 -13.76 11.06
CA MET A 1 -10.79 -12.51 10.34
C MET A 1 -10.92 -12.83 8.84
N ASN A 2 -11.93 -12.31 8.12
CA ASN A 2 -12.05 -12.56 6.67
C ASN A 2 -10.76 -12.04 5.96
N LYS A 3 -10.19 -12.83 5.05
CA LYS A 3 -8.99 -12.49 4.27
C LYS A 3 -9.15 -11.16 3.54
N LEU A 4 -10.34 -10.87 3.00
CA LEU A 4 -10.66 -9.58 2.38
C LEU A 4 -10.60 -8.43 3.40
N LYS A 5 -11.20 -8.60 4.60
CA LYS A 5 -11.14 -7.58 5.65
C LYS A 5 -9.70 -7.30 6.09
N LEU A 6 -8.86 -8.33 6.19
CA LEU A 6 -7.42 -8.15 6.48
C LEU A 6 -6.72 -7.39 5.36
N ALA A 7 -6.98 -7.72 4.09
CA ALA A 7 -6.38 -7.05 2.96
C ALA A 7 -6.77 -5.56 2.90
N TYR A 8 -8.04 -5.21 3.15
CA TYR A 8 -8.46 -3.81 3.27
C TYR A 8 -7.80 -3.08 4.44
N LEU A 9 -7.63 -3.73 5.60
CA LEU A 9 -6.92 -3.15 6.74
C LEU A 9 -5.46 -2.85 6.39
N LEU A 10 -4.77 -3.80 5.74
CA LEU A 10 -3.38 -3.62 5.28
C LEU A 10 -3.27 -2.50 4.25
N LEU A 11 -4.27 -2.35 3.37
CA LEU A 11 -4.30 -1.26 2.38
C LEU A 11 -4.38 0.10 3.07
N ILE A 12 -5.25 0.25 4.08
CA ILE A 12 -5.38 1.49 4.86
C ILE A 12 -4.08 1.79 5.62
N ALA A 13 -3.49 0.79 6.28
CA ALA A 13 -2.22 0.95 6.98
C ALA A 13 -1.10 1.40 6.04
N SER A 14 -1.02 0.81 4.84
CA SER A 14 -0.03 1.16 3.81
C SER A 14 -0.23 2.59 3.30
N ALA A 15 -1.49 3.04 3.15
CA ALA A 15 -1.80 4.41 2.75
C ALA A 15 -1.38 5.43 3.84
N ILE A 16 -1.64 5.14 5.11
CA ILE A 16 -1.17 5.98 6.22
C ILE A 16 0.36 6.06 6.22
N LEU A 17 1.04 4.93 6.04
CA LEU A 17 2.50 4.88 6.02
C LEU A 17 3.09 5.65 4.83
N LEU A 18 2.42 5.61 3.67
CA LEU A 18 2.79 6.41 2.51
C LEU A 18 2.67 7.90 2.79
N ILE A 19 1.57 8.34 3.43
CA ILE A 19 1.37 9.74 3.82
C ILE A 19 2.49 10.22 4.75
N ILE A 20 2.88 9.41 5.74
CA ILE A 20 3.99 9.72 6.65
C ILE A 20 5.31 9.85 5.87
N ASN A 21 5.60 8.93 4.94
CA ASN A 21 6.81 9.00 4.11
C ASN A 21 6.84 10.25 3.22
N ILE A 22 5.70 10.65 2.66
CA ILE A 22 5.58 11.88 1.85
C ILE A 22 5.73 13.13 2.73
N TYR A 23 5.12 13.14 3.91
CA TYR A 23 5.23 14.26 4.86
C TYR A 23 6.67 14.49 5.32
N ASN A 24 7.43 13.40 5.51
CA ASN A 24 8.84 13.46 5.89
C ASN A 24 9.78 13.73 4.72
N LEU A 25 9.27 13.83 3.49
CA LEU A 25 10.10 14.09 2.33
C LEU A 25 10.59 15.54 2.36
N ASP A 26 11.91 15.73 2.32
CA ASP A 26 12.49 17.06 2.14
C ASP A 26 12.38 17.50 0.67
N PHE A 27 11.26 18.15 0.35
CA PHE A 27 11.01 18.71 -0.98
C PHE A 27 12.03 19.77 -1.42
N LYS A 28 12.84 20.32 -0.50
CA LYS A 28 13.89 21.28 -0.84
C LYS A 28 15.18 20.60 -1.33
N ASN A 29 15.40 19.32 -1.00
CA ASN A 29 16.59 18.54 -1.35
C ASN A 29 16.24 17.22 -2.05
N LEU A 30 15.45 17.30 -3.13
CA LEU A 30 14.98 16.12 -3.86
C LEU A 30 16.11 15.23 -4.42
N GLN A 31 17.30 15.76 -4.70
CA GLN A 31 18.41 14.94 -5.19
C GLN A 31 18.93 13.91 -4.18
N ASN A 32 18.83 14.20 -2.89
CA ASN A 32 19.34 13.34 -1.81
C ASN A 32 18.22 12.71 -0.97
N GLY A 33 16.96 12.85 -1.41
CA GLY A 33 15.80 12.31 -0.72
C GLY A 33 15.79 10.78 -0.69
N ASN A 34 15.40 10.20 0.44
CA ASN A 34 15.20 8.75 0.55
C ASN A 34 13.81 8.36 0.05
N TYR A 35 13.70 7.97 -1.22
CA TYR A 35 12.44 7.59 -1.86
C TYR A 35 12.04 6.12 -1.67
N TRP A 36 12.91 5.30 -1.09
CA TRP A 36 12.66 3.86 -0.97
C TRP A 36 11.40 3.55 -0.17
N GLY A 37 11.12 4.31 0.89
CA GLY A 37 9.90 4.16 1.68
C GLY A 37 8.61 4.49 0.91
N ILE A 38 8.69 5.41 -0.05
CA ILE A 38 7.56 5.77 -0.93
C ILE A 38 7.36 4.66 -1.97
N ALA A 39 8.45 4.27 -2.65
CA ALA A 39 8.41 3.23 -3.67
C ALA A 39 7.92 1.87 -3.11
N SER A 40 8.40 1.47 -1.93
CA SER A 40 7.99 0.22 -1.29
C SER A 40 6.52 0.23 -0.87
N ASN A 41 6.00 1.35 -0.34
CA ASN A 41 4.59 1.46 0.03
C ASN A 41 3.67 1.44 -1.20
N LEU A 42 4.07 2.08 -2.32
CA LEU A 42 3.34 2.00 -3.58
C LEU A 42 3.27 0.55 -4.10
N LEU A 43 4.41 -0.15 -4.12
CA LEU A 43 4.48 -1.57 -4.50
C LEU A 43 3.60 -2.44 -3.60
N LEU A 44 3.63 -2.22 -2.29
CA LEU A 44 2.81 -2.94 -1.32
C LEU A 44 1.31 -2.73 -1.58
N MET A 45 0.87 -1.48 -1.78
CA MET A 45 -0.52 -1.19 -2.10
C MET A 45 -0.98 -1.86 -3.40
N ILE A 46 -0.15 -1.82 -4.46
CA ILE A 46 -0.46 -2.49 -5.73
C ILE A 46 -0.62 -4.01 -5.51
N GLY A 47 0.30 -4.62 -4.76
CA GLY A 47 0.23 -6.05 -4.41
C GLY A 47 -1.05 -6.40 -3.65
N ILE A 48 -1.44 -5.56 -2.68
CA ILE A 48 -2.68 -5.75 -1.92
C ILE A 48 -3.91 -5.60 -2.81
N ILE A 49 -3.94 -4.62 -3.72
CA ILE A 49 -5.05 -4.43 -4.67
C ILE A 49 -5.22 -5.66 -5.58
N ILE A 50 -4.12 -6.19 -6.12
CA ILE A 50 -4.14 -7.42 -6.92
C ILE A 50 -4.65 -8.59 -6.08
N ASN A 51 -4.20 -8.71 -4.82
CA ASN A 51 -4.64 -9.76 -3.91
C ASN A 51 -6.13 -9.67 -3.55
N ILE A 52 -6.66 -8.46 -3.32
CA ILE A 52 -8.10 -8.22 -3.09
C ILE A 52 -8.90 -8.67 -4.31
N ARG A 53 -8.44 -8.33 -5.53
CA ARG A 53 -9.11 -8.75 -6.76
C ARG A 53 -9.12 -10.28 -6.90
N ASP A 54 -8.01 -10.95 -6.64
CA ASP A 54 -7.93 -12.42 -6.66
C ASP A 54 -8.85 -13.06 -5.61
N LEU A 55 -8.82 -12.56 -4.37
CA LEU A 55 -9.68 -13.06 -3.28
C LEU A 55 -11.16 -12.88 -3.60
N LYS A 56 -11.56 -11.72 -4.12
CA LYS A 56 -12.95 -11.43 -4.49
C LYS A 56 -13.41 -12.34 -5.63
N ASN A 57 -12.59 -12.53 -6.67
CA ASN A 57 -12.91 -13.47 -7.75
C ASN A 57 -13.08 -14.91 -7.23
N ARG A 58 -12.29 -15.35 -6.25
CA ARG A 58 -12.44 -16.69 -5.64
C ARG A 58 -13.70 -16.83 -4.78
N GLU A 59 -14.19 -15.76 -4.19
CA GLU A 59 -15.45 -15.76 -3.44
C GLU A 59 -16.67 -15.74 -4.38
N GLU A 60 -16.60 -15.06 -5.52
CA GLU A 60 -17.68 -15.00 -6.51
C GLU A 60 -17.83 -16.28 -7.35
N ASN A 61 -16.74 -17.03 -7.54
CA ASN A 61 -16.74 -18.33 -8.25
C ASN A 61 -16.96 -19.54 -7.30
N LYS A 62 -17.42 -19.29 -6.07
CA LYS A 62 -17.76 -20.31 -5.07
C LYS A 62 -19.26 -20.39 -4.90
#